data_AF-A0A1V6CKT4-F1
#
_entry.id   AF-A0A1V6CKT4-F1
#
_cell.length_a   1.000
_cell.length_b   1.000
_cell.length_c   1.000
_cell.angle_alpha   90.00
_cell.angle_beta   90.00
_cell.angle_gamma   90.00
#
_symmetry.space_group_name_H-M   'P 1'
#
loop_
_entity.id
_entity.type
_entity.pdbx_description
1 polymer ?
#
loop_
_entity_poly.entity_id
_entity_poly.type
_entity_poly.pdbx_seq_one_letter_code
_entity_poly.pdbx_strand_id
1 'polypeptide(L)'
;MTIRDLIKILSDADLDKKIDVAAWREEKKKTSINFSDTEKAFFRGFVCRDSRFSDSNINKTKNLTPELPIPDAGASMRELFSKITDLELDADIDDKIAEWRKKHSYEDRAYLRFFIQKKGGKNFIQLAEVEISDKGSKIDKTDDNGTNSKNKDNSYIPILDDFENTRRKLLREGKKSVSTNKLLDIMQNDLEATGCKLSENWRSVTLEKIKKWSKKY
;
A
#
# COMPACT_ATOMS: atom_id res chain seq x y z
N MET A 1 2.78 7.10 0.72
CA MET A 1 2.58 5.87 1.51
C MET A 1 3.89 5.12 1.48
N THR A 2 4.30 4.43 2.53
CA THR A 2 5.55 3.66 2.53
C THR A 2 5.30 2.15 2.50
N ILE A 3 6.34 1.36 2.19
CA ILE A 3 6.28 -0.11 2.33
C ILE A 3 6.05 -0.46 3.80
N ARG A 4 6.67 0.27 4.74
CA ARG A 4 6.48 0.09 6.18
C ARG A 4 5.02 0.30 6.59
N ASP A 5 4.35 1.30 6.04
CA ASP A 5 2.93 1.55 6.33
C ASP A 5 2.06 0.36 5.91
N LEU A 6 2.34 -0.24 4.75
CA LEU A 6 1.61 -1.42 4.28
C LEU A 6 1.92 -2.68 5.09
N ILE A 7 3.18 -2.88 5.50
CA ILE A 7 3.57 -4.02 6.35
C ILE A 7 2.85 -3.97 7.70
N LYS A 8 2.61 -2.78 8.28
CA LYS A 8 1.88 -2.62 9.55
C LYS A 8 0.41 -3.06 9.48
N ILE A 9 -0.14 -3.23 8.28
CA ILE A 9 -1.53 -3.71 8.08
C ILE A 9 -1.59 -5.24 8.15
N LEU A 10 -0.47 -5.94 7.92
CA LEU A 10 -0.40 -7.39 8.04
C LEU A 10 -0.64 -7.82 9.48
N SER A 11 -1.33 -8.95 9.64
CA SER A 11 -1.50 -9.56 10.96
C SER A 11 -0.19 -10.15 11.46
N ASP A 12 -0.02 -10.28 12.77
CA ASP A 12 1.14 -10.99 13.34
C ASP A 12 1.19 -12.44 12.84
N ALA A 13 0.03 -13.07 12.64
CA ALA A 13 -0.06 -14.41 12.06
C ALA A 13 0.52 -14.48 10.64
N ASP A 14 0.30 -13.45 9.81
CA ASP A 14 0.92 -13.37 8.48
C ASP A 14 2.43 -13.16 8.62
N LEU A 15 2.85 -12.20 9.45
CA LEU A 15 4.27 -11.83 9.62
C LEU A 15 5.13 -12.98 10.14
N ASP A 16 4.59 -13.78 11.05
CA ASP A 16 5.28 -14.88 11.73
C ASP A 16 5.06 -16.23 11.03
N LYS A 17 4.27 -16.26 9.95
CA LYS A 17 4.11 -17.45 9.11
C LYS A 17 5.46 -17.87 8.54
N LYS A 18 5.93 -19.04 8.97
CA LYS A 18 7.19 -19.61 8.46
C LYS A 18 7.01 -20.06 7.01
N ILE A 19 7.88 -19.58 6.15
CA ILE A 19 7.94 -20.00 4.75
C ILE A 19 8.70 -21.32 4.68
N ASP A 20 8.01 -22.40 4.34
CA ASP A 20 8.61 -23.70 4.08
C ASP A 20 9.09 -23.79 2.63
N VAL A 21 10.39 -23.55 2.44
CA VAL A 21 11.02 -23.60 1.11
C VAL A 21 11.02 -25.03 0.55
N ALA A 22 11.13 -26.06 1.40
CA ALA A 22 11.13 -27.44 0.94
C ALA A 22 9.76 -27.84 0.40
N ALA A 23 8.69 -27.54 1.15
CA ALA A 23 7.31 -27.76 0.70
C ALA A 23 7.01 -26.98 -0.59
N TRP A 24 7.45 -25.72 -0.68
CA TRP A 24 7.35 -24.92 -1.89
C TRP A 24 8.04 -25.58 -3.10
N ARG A 25 9.27 -26.10 -2.93
CA ARG A 25 9.99 -26.82 -4.01
C ARG A 25 9.22 -28.05 -4.48
N GLU A 26 8.71 -28.85 -3.55
CA GLU A 26 7.93 -30.05 -3.86
C GLU A 26 6.63 -29.72 -4.60
N GLU A 27 5.94 -28.64 -4.21
CA GLU A 27 4.77 -28.16 -4.95
C GLU A 27 5.14 -27.74 -6.38
N LYS A 28 6.25 -27.01 -6.55
CA LYS A 28 6.67 -26.56 -7.88
C LYS A 28 7.19 -27.68 -8.78
N LYS A 29 7.81 -28.72 -8.25
CA LYS A 29 8.14 -29.94 -9.02
C LYS A 29 6.91 -30.57 -9.64
N LYS A 30 5.77 -30.55 -8.94
CA LYS A 30 4.51 -31.12 -9.44
C LYS A 30 3.90 -30.29 -10.58
N THR A 31 4.07 -28.97 -10.54
CA THR A 31 3.42 -28.05 -11.49
C THR A 31 4.33 -27.58 -12.62
N SER A 32 5.65 -27.80 -12.55
CA SER A 32 6.63 -27.27 -13.50
C SER A 32 7.65 -28.33 -13.89
N ILE A 33 7.64 -28.72 -15.17
CA ILE A 33 8.49 -29.78 -15.76
C ILE A 33 10.00 -29.50 -15.61
N ASN A 34 10.42 -28.24 -15.47
CA ASN A 34 11.83 -27.82 -15.43
C ASN A 34 12.27 -27.20 -14.09
N PHE A 35 11.74 -27.68 -12.96
CA PHE A 35 12.12 -27.16 -11.64
C PHE A 35 13.37 -27.88 -11.09
N SER A 36 14.46 -27.13 -10.84
CA SER A 36 15.73 -27.67 -10.30
C SER A 36 15.75 -27.66 -8.77
N ASP A 37 16.39 -28.65 -8.15
CA ASP A 37 16.60 -28.68 -6.69
C ASP A 37 17.58 -27.62 -6.19
N THR A 38 18.45 -27.11 -7.07
CA THR A 38 19.41 -26.04 -6.76
C THR A 38 18.79 -24.65 -6.83
N GLU A 39 17.49 -24.57 -7.12
CA GLU A 39 16.81 -23.30 -7.33
C GLU A 39 16.63 -22.54 -6.02
N LYS A 40 17.08 -21.29 -6.00
CA LYS A 40 16.90 -20.39 -4.86
C LYS A 40 15.50 -19.77 -4.86
N ALA A 41 14.91 -19.72 -3.67
CA ALA A 41 13.66 -19.02 -3.41
C ALA A 41 13.92 -17.57 -3.02
N PHE A 42 13.11 -16.66 -3.55
CA PHE A 42 13.18 -15.24 -3.27
C PHE A 42 11.84 -14.71 -2.79
N PHE A 43 11.89 -13.82 -1.81
CA PHE A 43 10.75 -13.07 -1.33
C PHE A 43 10.65 -11.73 -2.07
N ARG A 44 9.46 -11.40 -2.58
CA ARG A 44 9.21 -10.15 -3.30
C ARG A 44 7.79 -9.62 -3.10
N GLY A 45 7.64 -8.30 -3.12
CA GLY A 45 6.38 -7.56 -3.06
C GLY A 45 6.08 -6.81 -4.35
N PHE A 46 4.85 -6.93 -4.86
CA PHE A 46 4.37 -6.29 -6.10
C PHE A 46 3.00 -5.62 -5.94
N VAL A 47 2.74 -4.58 -6.73
CA VAL A 47 1.39 -3.98 -6.89
C VAL A 47 0.61 -4.73 -7.98
N CYS A 48 -0.66 -5.06 -7.73
CA CYS A 48 -1.50 -5.85 -8.65
C CYS A 48 -3.01 -5.53 -8.56
N ARG A 49 -3.80 -5.99 -9.56
CA ARG A 49 -5.16 -5.53 -9.93
C ARG A 49 -6.34 -6.35 -9.37
N ASP A 50 -6.18 -7.60 -8.93
CA ASP A 50 -7.26 -8.41 -8.32
C ASP A 50 -6.68 -9.69 -7.67
N SER A 51 -7.47 -10.32 -6.79
CA SER A 51 -7.39 -11.70 -6.26
C SER A 51 -7.09 -12.76 -7.31
N ARG A 52 -7.60 -12.57 -8.53
CA ARG A 52 -7.45 -13.50 -9.65
C ARG A 52 -6.16 -13.24 -10.42
N PHE A 53 -5.08 -13.68 -9.79
CA PHE A 53 -3.72 -13.53 -10.26
C PHE A 53 -3.43 -14.54 -11.38
N SER A 54 -3.12 -14.10 -12.60
CA SER A 54 -2.58 -14.98 -13.65
C SER A 54 -1.12 -14.62 -13.96
N ASP A 55 -0.29 -15.64 -14.08
CA ASP A 55 1.19 -15.63 -14.15
C ASP A 55 1.82 -14.74 -15.25
N SER A 56 1.01 -14.13 -16.12
CA SER A 56 1.47 -13.37 -17.29
C SER A 56 1.83 -11.91 -17.00
N ASN A 57 1.42 -11.34 -15.86
CA ASN A 57 1.51 -9.89 -15.60
C ASN A 57 2.61 -9.43 -14.62
N ILE A 58 3.24 -10.32 -13.84
CA ILE A 58 4.26 -9.91 -12.84
C ILE A 58 5.51 -9.29 -13.46
N ASN A 59 5.92 -9.76 -14.65
CA ASN A 59 7.13 -9.26 -15.29
C ASN A 59 7.01 -7.80 -15.79
N LYS A 60 5.80 -7.21 -15.75
CA LYS A 60 5.55 -5.81 -16.16
C LYS A 60 5.39 -4.85 -14.99
N THR A 61 5.20 -5.36 -13.78
CA THR A 61 5.03 -4.55 -12.56
C THR A 61 6.39 -4.34 -11.89
N LYS A 62 6.75 -3.08 -11.63
CA LYS A 62 7.99 -2.74 -10.90
C LYS A 62 7.91 -3.35 -9.50
N ASN A 63 8.95 -4.08 -9.09
CA ASN A 63 9.08 -4.59 -7.71
C ASN A 63 8.97 -3.40 -6.73
N LEU A 64 8.17 -3.55 -5.67
CA LEU A 64 8.16 -2.59 -4.58
C LEU A 64 9.23 -2.90 -3.55
N THR A 65 9.42 -4.18 -3.22
CA THR A 65 10.47 -4.61 -2.29
C THR A 65 11.74 -5.04 -3.05
N PRO A 66 12.91 -4.98 -2.40
CA PRO A 66 14.11 -5.65 -2.91
C PRO A 66 13.88 -7.16 -3.06
N GLU A 67 14.73 -7.78 -3.87
CA GLU A 67 14.81 -9.22 -4.02
C GLU A 67 15.54 -9.82 -2.82
N LEU A 68 14.81 -10.50 -1.93
CA LEU A 68 15.38 -11.08 -0.72
C LEU A 68 15.52 -12.60 -0.86
N PRO A 69 16.73 -13.18 -0.75
CA PRO A 69 16.89 -14.62 -0.75
C PRO A 69 16.30 -15.23 0.53
N ILE A 70 15.49 -16.27 0.37
CA ILE A 70 14.95 -17.07 1.47
C ILE A 70 15.94 -18.20 1.76
N PRO A 71 16.41 -18.38 3.02
CA PRO A 71 17.25 -19.51 3.39
C PRO A 71 16.58 -20.85 3.10
N ASP A 72 17.35 -21.90 2.81
CA ASP A 72 16.81 -23.24 2.55
C ASP A 72 16.04 -23.81 3.76
N ALA A 73 16.43 -23.42 4.98
CA ALA A 73 15.72 -23.77 6.21
C ALA A 73 14.38 -23.02 6.40
N GLY A 74 14.03 -22.13 5.48
CA GLY A 74 12.89 -21.22 5.57
C GLY A 74 13.19 -19.94 6.35
N ALA A 75 12.23 -19.03 6.33
CA ALA A 75 12.21 -17.81 7.14
C ALA A 75 10.76 -17.30 7.26
N SER A 76 10.46 -16.55 8.31
CA SER A 76 9.22 -15.77 8.40
C SER A 76 9.31 -14.48 7.57
N MET A 77 8.17 -13.86 7.26
CA MET A 77 8.18 -12.54 6.61
C MET A 77 8.83 -11.50 7.52
N ARG A 78 8.63 -11.57 8.83
CA ARG A 78 9.27 -10.67 9.80
C ARG A 78 10.80 -10.72 9.75
N GLU A 79 11.38 -11.92 9.70
CA GLU A 79 12.83 -12.13 9.56
C GLU A 79 13.37 -11.69 8.21
N LEU A 80 12.53 -11.69 7.16
CA LEU A 80 12.92 -11.19 5.85
C LEU A 80 12.86 -9.67 5.80
N PHE A 81 11.81 -9.06 6.36
CA PHE A 81 11.68 -7.60 6.44
C PHE A 81 12.77 -6.95 7.29
N SER A 82 13.27 -7.62 8.34
CA SER A 82 14.40 -7.11 9.14
C SER A 82 15.72 -6.98 8.36
N LYS A 83 15.81 -7.59 7.18
CA LYS A 83 16.96 -7.48 6.26
C LYS A 83 16.81 -6.34 5.24
N ILE A 84 15.64 -5.70 5.17
CA ILE A 84 15.41 -4.53 4.32
C ILE A 84 15.89 -3.31 5.08
N THR A 85 16.58 -2.40 4.40
CA THR A 85 17.05 -1.17 5.05
C THR A 85 15.89 -0.24 5.38
N ASP A 86 16.03 0.58 6.44
CA ASP A 86 15.02 1.59 6.78
C ASP A 86 14.75 2.55 5.60
N LEU A 87 15.80 2.89 4.83
CA LEU A 87 15.69 3.71 3.62
C LEU A 87 14.76 3.08 2.57
N GLU A 88 14.84 1.77 2.36
CA GLU A 88 13.99 1.05 1.42
C GLU A 88 12.57 0.86 1.96
N LEU A 89 12.41 0.59 3.25
CA LEU A 89 11.10 0.44 3.89
C LEU A 89 10.31 1.76 3.91
N ASP A 90 11.01 2.88 4.11
CA ASP A 90 10.43 4.22 4.18
C ASP A 90 10.42 4.95 2.83
N ALA A 91 10.84 4.26 1.75
CA ALA A 91 10.72 4.78 0.40
C ALA A 91 9.25 5.04 0.07
N ASP A 92 8.98 6.24 -0.46
CA ASP A 92 7.63 6.59 -0.91
C ASP A 92 7.26 5.75 -2.14
N ILE A 93 6.11 5.08 -2.07
CA ILE A 93 5.60 4.23 -3.13
C ILE A 93 4.39 4.85 -3.82
N ASP A 94 3.91 6.03 -3.40
CA ASP A 94 2.75 6.69 -4.00
C ASP A 94 2.95 6.92 -5.51
N ASP A 95 4.14 7.39 -5.92
CA ASP A 95 4.46 7.59 -7.34
C ASP A 95 4.44 6.28 -8.13
N LYS A 96 4.93 5.18 -7.53
CA LYS A 96 4.93 3.85 -8.16
C LYS A 96 3.50 3.32 -8.31
N ILE A 97 2.65 3.54 -7.32
CA ILE A 97 1.22 3.19 -7.37
C ILE A 97 0.50 4.06 -8.41
N ALA A 98 0.77 5.36 -8.46
CA ALA A 98 0.20 6.28 -9.44
C ALA A 98 0.62 5.91 -10.88
N GLU A 99 1.91 5.60 -11.11
CA GLU A 99 2.39 5.06 -12.39
C GLU A 99 1.70 3.75 -12.77
N TRP A 100 1.50 2.86 -11.79
CA TRP A 100 0.79 1.61 -12.01
C TRP A 100 -0.67 1.85 -12.41
N ARG A 101 -1.37 2.76 -11.72
CA ARG A 101 -2.76 3.13 -12.02
C ARG A 101 -2.93 3.80 -13.36
N LYS A 102 -1.96 4.57 -13.87
CA LYS A 102 -2.02 5.12 -15.24
C LYS A 102 -2.15 4.03 -16.32
N LYS A 103 -1.74 2.80 -16.02
CA LYS A 103 -1.78 1.65 -16.94
C LYS A 103 -2.98 0.72 -16.71
N HIS A 104 -3.78 0.98 -15.68
CA HIS A 104 -4.91 0.16 -15.26
C HIS A 104 -6.15 1.07 -15.05
N SER A 105 -7.35 0.52 -14.94
CA SER A 105 -8.55 1.36 -14.73
C SER A 105 -8.55 1.95 -13.31
N TYR A 106 -9.13 3.13 -13.12
CA TYR A 106 -9.33 3.72 -11.79
C TYR A 106 -10.29 2.91 -10.90
N GLU A 107 -11.09 2.02 -11.49
CA GLU A 107 -12.00 1.13 -10.76
C GLU A 107 -11.30 -0.11 -10.19
N ASP A 108 -10.02 -0.30 -10.53
CA ASP A 108 -9.25 -1.45 -10.09
C ASP A 108 -8.70 -1.26 -8.68
N ARG A 109 -9.05 -2.20 -7.81
CA ARG A 109 -8.41 -2.30 -6.49
C ARG A 109 -6.92 -2.60 -6.67
N ALA A 110 -6.09 -1.83 -5.99
CA ALA A 110 -4.66 -2.07 -5.94
C ALA A 110 -4.32 -2.90 -4.69
N TYR A 111 -3.50 -3.93 -4.85
CA TYR A 111 -3.00 -4.73 -3.72
C TYR A 111 -1.48 -4.79 -3.74
N LEU A 112 -0.84 -4.66 -2.57
CA LEU A 112 0.52 -5.10 -2.36
C LEU A 112 0.48 -6.58 -1.99
N ARG A 113 1.08 -7.42 -2.81
CA ARG A 113 1.16 -8.86 -2.56
C ARG A 113 2.59 -9.31 -2.41
N PHE A 114 2.82 -10.18 -1.43
CA PHE A 114 4.10 -10.80 -1.16
C PHE A 114 4.10 -12.23 -1.68
N PHE A 115 5.15 -12.62 -2.38
CA PHE A 115 5.28 -13.93 -3.01
C PHE A 115 6.65 -14.57 -2.77
N ILE A 116 6.66 -15.90 -2.87
CA ILE A 116 7.87 -16.69 -3.12
C ILE A 116 8.05 -16.83 -4.64
N GLN A 117 9.23 -16.51 -5.15
CA GLN A 117 9.59 -16.60 -6.57
C GLN A 117 10.93 -17.32 -6.79
N LYS A 118 11.04 -18.08 -7.89
CA LYS A 118 12.34 -18.53 -8.45
C LYS A 118 13.13 -17.35 -9.02
N LYS A 119 14.48 -17.39 -8.98
CA LYS A 119 15.31 -16.38 -9.65
C LYS A 119 14.93 -16.26 -11.14
N GLY A 120 14.30 -15.16 -11.53
CA GLY A 120 13.90 -14.88 -12.92
C GLY A 120 12.66 -15.64 -13.45
N GLY A 121 11.88 -16.31 -12.61
CA GLY A 121 10.79 -17.20 -13.05
C GLY A 121 9.36 -16.64 -12.89
N LYS A 122 8.38 -17.22 -13.60
CA LYS A 122 6.94 -16.90 -13.50
C LYS A 122 6.20 -17.73 -12.43
N ASN A 123 6.92 -18.35 -11.49
CA ASN A 123 6.35 -19.28 -10.52
C ASN A 123 6.22 -18.60 -9.16
N PHE A 124 4.99 -18.33 -8.75
CA PHE A 124 4.67 -17.58 -7.54
C PHE A 124 3.89 -18.45 -6.56
N ILE A 125 4.14 -18.28 -5.26
CA ILE A 125 3.19 -18.66 -4.20
C ILE A 125 2.92 -17.39 -3.40
N GLN A 126 1.65 -17.01 -3.32
CA GLN A 126 1.23 -15.86 -2.52
C GLN A 126 1.37 -16.19 -1.03
N LEU A 127 2.02 -15.30 -0.29
CA LEU A 127 2.21 -15.41 1.14
C LEU A 127 1.18 -14.59 1.89
N ALA A 128 1.03 -13.33 1.47
CA ALA A 128 0.10 -12.37 2.06
C ALA A 128 -0.25 -11.30 1.03
N GLU A 129 -1.35 -10.61 1.28
CA GLU A 129 -1.79 -9.46 0.51
C GLU A 129 -2.31 -8.36 1.42
N VAL A 130 -2.08 -7.13 0.99
CA VAL A 130 -2.59 -5.93 1.64
C VAL A 130 -3.29 -5.11 0.56
N GLU A 131 -4.56 -4.79 0.79
CA GLU A 131 -5.27 -3.86 -0.08
C GLU A 131 -4.67 -2.46 0.10
N ILE A 132 -4.16 -1.91 -1.00
CA ILE A 132 -3.77 -0.52 -1.09
C ILE A 132 -5.08 0.24 -1.32
N SER A 133 -5.75 0.54 -0.22
CA SER A 133 -7.00 1.29 -0.26
C SER A 133 -6.78 2.57 -1.04
N ASP A 134 -7.57 2.74 -2.10
CA ASP A 134 -7.70 4.03 -2.74
C ASP A 134 -8.27 4.98 -1.69
N LYS A 135 -7.63 6.13 -1.48
CA LYS A 135 -8.24 7.19 -0.65
C LYS A 135 -9.59 7.68 -1.21
N GLY A 136 -10.05 7.16 -2.37
CA GLY A 136 -11.38 7.32 -2.93
C GLY A 136 -12.28 6.08 -2.98
N SER A 137 -11.83 4.87 -2.64
CA SER A 137 -12.70 3.69 -2.62
C SER A 137 -13.26 3.47 -1.22
N LYS A 138 -14.51 3.89 -1.02
CA LYS A 138 -15.33 3.47 0.13
C LYS A 138 -15.29 1.95 0.24
N ILE A 139 -14.63 1.45 1.28
CA ILE A 139 -15.01 0.17 1.84
C ILE A 139 -16.12 0.51 2.82
N ASP A 140 -17.37 0.26 2.40
CA ASP A 140 -18.46 0.02 3.32
C ASP A 140 -18.03 -1.11 4.26
N LYS A 141 -17.55 -0.73 5.44
CA LYS A 141 -17.76 -1.54 6.63
C LYS A 141 -18.89 -0.85 7.38
N THR A 142 -20.08 -1.39 7.18
CA THR A 142 -21.15 -1.34 8.17
C THR A 142 -20.55 -1.61 9.54
N ASP A 143 -20.62 -0.62 10.42
CA ASP A 143 -21.33 -0.73 11.70
C ASP A 143 -21.52 0.65 12.34
N ASP A 144 -22.79 1.03 12.36
CA ASP A 144 -23.58 1.84 13.28
C ASP A 144 -23.23 3.26 13.76
N ASN A 145 -24.29 4.07 13.62
CA ASN A 145 -24.68 5.29 14.33
C ASN A 145 -24.01 6.63 13.98
N GLY A 146 -24.71 7.41 13.13
CA GLY A 146 -24.57 8.87 13.13
C GLY A 146 -25.09 9.60 11.89
N THR A 147 -26.38 9.47 11.59
CA THR A 147 -27.27 10.53 11.06
C THR A 147 -26.77 11.53 9.99
N ASN A 148 -27.37 11.41 8.79
CA ASN A 148 -27.61 12.43 7.75
C ASN A 148 -26.36 13.08 7.07
N SER A 149 -26.28 13.24 5.75
CA SER A 149 -27.30 13.32 4.71
C SER A 149 -26.71 12.88 3.36
N LYS A 150 -27.56 12.31 2.51
CA LYS A 150 -27.30 12.19 1.07
C LYS A 150 -27.27 13.60 0.47
N ASN A 151 -26.10 14.18 0.29
CA ASN A 151 -25.93 15.26 -0.69
C ASN A 151 -25.49 14.64 -2.02
N LYS A 152 -26.31 14.93 -3.03
CA LYS A 152 -26.31 14.42 -4.41
C LYS A 152 -25.17 14.98 -5.28
N ASP A 153 -24.13 15.54 -4.69
CA ASP A 153 -22.97 16.05 -5.40
C ASP A 153 -21.74 15.29 -4.92
N ASN A 154 -21.08 14.58 -5.85
CA ASN A 154 -19.78 13.92 -5.69
C ASN A 154 -18.70 14.95 -5.31
N SER A 155 -18.78 15.48 -4.10
CA SER A 155 -17.96 16.57 -3.62
C SER A 155 -17.28 16.13 -2.31
N TYR A 156 -15.95 16.18 -2.35
CA TYR A 156 -15.06 15.58 -1.37
C TYR A 156 -14.87 16.50 -0.16
N ILE A 157 -14.82 15.90 1.03
CA ILE A 157 -14.45 16.58 2.27
C ILE A 157 -13.18 15.93 2.80
N PRO A 158 -12.09 16.69 3.01
CA PRO A 158 -10.83 16.14 3.51
C PRO A 158 -10.96 15.35 4.82
N ILE A 159 -10.11 14.33 4.94
CA ILE A 159 -10.01 13.42 6.09
C ILE A 159 -8.67 13.60 6.82
N LEU A 160 -8.50 12.88 7.94
CA LEU A 160 -7.29 12.96 8.77
C LEU A 160 -6.02 12.70 7.97
N ASP A 161 -6.06 11.73 7.04
CA ASP A 161 -4.90 11.37 6.24
C ASP A 161 -4.47 12.48 5.28
N ASP A 162 -5.40 13.31 4.79
CA ASP A 162 -5.07 14.46 3.96
C ASP A 162 -4.34 15.51 4.79
N PHE A 163 -4.83 15.75 6.02
CA PHE A 163 -4.17 16.60 7.00
C PHE A 163 -2.77 16.10 7.35
N GLU A 164 -2.60 14.80 7.59
CA GLU A 164 -1.30 14.22 7.89
C GLU A 164 -0.34 14.30 6.71
N ASN A 165 -0.81 14.03 5.49
CA ASN A 165 0.01 14.15 4.28
C ASN A 165 0.51 15.57 4.10
N THR A 166 -0.38 16.56 4.19
CA THR A 166 -0.01 17.99 4.13
C THR A 166 0.96 18.36 5.25
N ARG A 167 0.73 17.88 6.48
CA ARG A 167 1.63 18.13 7.62
C ARG A 167 3.02 17.53 7.41
N ARG A 168 3.11 16.28 6.95
CA ARG A 168 4.39 15.60 6.64
C ARG A 168 5.15 16.33 5.54
N LYS A 169 4.45 16.78 4.48
CA LYS A 169 5.03 17.62 3.41
C LYS A 169 5.61 18.92 3.98
N LEU A 170 4.87 19.63 4.83
CA LEU A 170 5.34 20.84 5.50
C LEU A 170 6.54 20.61 6.42
N LEU A 171 6.56 19.50 7.17
CA LEU A 171 7.70 19.11 7.99
C LEU A 171 8.96 18.84 7.15
N ARG A 172 8.81 18.19 5.98
CA ARG A 172 9.91 17.97 5.02
C ARG A 172 10.46 19.28 4.45
N GLU A 173 9.60 20.27 4.24
CA GLU A 173 10.00 21.63 3.82
C GLU A 173 10.60 22.48 4.96
N GLY A 174 10.83 21.89 6.15
CA GLY A 174 11.37 22.60 7.32
C GLY A 174 10.40 23.55 8.00
N LYS A 175 9.12 23.57 7.58
CA LYS A 175 8.10 24.46 8.15
C LYS A 175 7.47 23.80 9.38
N LYS A 176 8.10 24.01 10.54
CA LYS A 176 7.65 23.47 11.84
C LYS A 176 6.34 24.08 12.35
N SER A 177 6.01 25.31 11.92
CA SER A 177 4.76 25.98 12.26
C SER A 177 4.17 26.65 11.03
N VAL A 178 2.95 26.28 10.69
CA VAL A 178 2.19 26.79 9.54
C VAL A 178 0.80 27.13 10.04
N SER A 179 0.27 28.29 9.63
CA SER A 179 -1.09 28.68 10.00
C SER A 179 -2.11 27.68 9.44
N THR A 180 -3.19 27.43 10.18
CA THR A 180 -4.26 26.51 9.76
C THR A 180 -4.81 26.86 8.37
N ASN A 181 -4.93 28.15 8.05
CA ASN A 181 -5.37 28.60 6.73
C ASN A 181 -4.39 28.18 5.62
N LYS A 182 -3.09 28.36 5.84
CA LYS A 182 -2.07 27.97 4.86
C LYS A 182 -1.97 26.46 4.70
N LEU A 183 -2.22 25.71 5.79
CA LEU A 183 -2.33 24.25 5.72
C LEU A 183 -3.55 23.82 4.89
N LEU A 184 -4.70 24.48 5.07
CA LEU A 184 -5.90 24.23 4.26
C LEU A 184 -5.65 24.57 2.78
N ASP A 185 -4.97 25.68 2.48
CA ASP A 185 -4.65 26.06 1.08
C ASP A 185 -3.77 25.02 0.39
N ILE A 186 -2.76 24.50 1.09
CA ILE A 186 -1.88 23.45 0.53
C ILE A 186 -2.67 22.16 0.33
N MET A 187 -3.50 21.79 1.29
CA MET A 187 -4.36 20.61 1.20
C MET A 187 -5.35 20.71 0.05
N GLN A 188 -5.94 21.89 -0.17
CA GLN A 188 -6.80 22.16 -1.31
C GLN A 188 -6.06 21.95 -2.63
N ASN A 189 -4.90 22.59 -2.79
CA ASN A 189 -4.10 22.48 -4.01
C ASN A 189 -3.68 21.02 -4.29
N ASP A 190 -3.28 20.28 -3.25
CA ASP A 190 -2.88 18.88 -3.38
C ASP A 190 -4.07 18.00 -3.81
N LEU A 191 -5.25 18.22 -3.23
CA LEU A 191 -6.46 17.46 -3.56
C LEU A 191 -7.01 17.81 -4.94
N GLU A 192 -7.03 19.08 -5.32
CA GLU A 192 -7.44 19.51 -6.67
C GLU A 192 -6.46 19.00 -7.74
N ALA A 193 -5.15 18.98 -7.45
CA ALA A 193 -4.16 18.39 -8.36
C ALA A 193 -4.37 16.88 -8.58
N THR A 194 -4.98 16.18 -7.61
CA THR A 194 -5.38 14.77 -7.74
C THR A 194 -6.75 14.57 -8.42
N GLY A 195 -7.39 15.65 -8.87
CA GLY A 195 -8.69 15.62 -9.53
C GLY A 195 -9.88 15.56 -8.57
N CYS A 196 -9.67 15.76 -7.27
CA CYS A 196 -10.76 15.80 -6.30
C CYS A 196 -11.52 17.12 -6.41
N LYS A 197 -12.85 17.04 -6.61
CA LYS A 197 -13.74 18.19 -6.52
C LYS A 197 -14.18 18.38 -5.08
N LEU A 198 -13.72 19.45 -4.42
CA LEU A 198 -14.05 19.71 -3.02
C LEU A 198 -15.49 20.22 -2.86
N SER A 199 -16.13 19.89 -1.74
CA SER A 199 -17.46 20.38 -1.37
C SER A 199 -17.43 21.86 -1.00
N GLU A 200 -18.43 22.66 -1.34
CA GLU A 200 -18.43 24.11 -1.08
C GLU A 200 -18.16 24.48 0.39
N ASN A 201 -18.60 23.63 1.31
CA ASN A 201 -18.39 23.82 2.76
C ASN A 201 -17.17 23.08 3.33
N TRP A 202 -16.34 22.44 2.49
CA TRP A 202 -15.25 21.57 2.92
C TRP A 202 -14.33 22.27 3.92
N ARG A 203 -14.05 23.56 3.68
CA ARG A 203 -13.07 24.33 4.44
C ARG A 203 -13.52 24.51 5.89
N SER A 204 -14.79 24.89 6.09
CA SER A 204 -15.38 25.05 7.42
C SER A 204 -15.46 23.72 8.17
N VAL A 205 -15.85 22.65 7.46
CA VAL A 205 -15.94 21.29 8.05
C VAL A 205 -14.55 20.79 8.47
N THR A 206 -13.55 20.93 7.60
CA THR A 206 -12.19 20.48 7.85
C THR A 206 -11.51 21.30 8.94
N LEU A 207 -11.78 22.60 9.05
CA LEU A 207 -11.25 23.44 10.12
C LEU A 207 -11.67 22.95 11.51
N GLU A 208 -12.95 22.56 11.68
CA GLU A 208 -13.43 21.97 12.94
C GLU A 208 -12.79 20.61 13.23
N LYS A 209 -12.54 19.81 12.19
CA LYS A 209 -11.84 18.51 12.34
C LYS A 209 -10.37 18.68 12.70
N ILE A 210 -9.68 19.68 12.13
CA ILE A 210 -8.26 19.96 12.42
C ILE A 210 -8.05 20.22 13.91
N LYS A 211 -8.96 20.94 14.59
CA LYS A 211 -8.87 21.15 16.05
C LYS A 211 -8.84 19.85 16.85
N LYS A 212 -9.46 18.77 16.33
CA LYS A 212 -9.44 17.44 16.94
C LYS A 212 -8.17 16.68 16.56
N TRP A 213 -7.76 16.76 15.29
CA TRP A 213 -6.59 16.07 14.77
C TRP A 213 -5.28 16.62 15.34
N SER A 214 -5.20 17.94 15.54
CA SER A 214 -4.03 18.61 16.12
C SER A 214 -3.85 18.37 17.62
N LYS A 215 -4.81 17.74 18.31
CA LYS A 215 -4.66 17.34 19.73
C LYS A 215 -4.05 15.96 19.89
N LYS A 216 -4.06 15.14 18.83
CA LYS A 216 -3.46 13.80 18.81
C LYS A 216 -1.96 13.82 18.52
N TYR A 217 -1.38 14.98 18.22
CA TYR A 217 0.01 15.18 17.83
C TYR A 217 0.55 16.51 18.35
#